data_AF-I5C9I6-F1
#
_entry.id   AF-I5C9I6-F1
#
_cell.length_a   1.000
_cell.length_b   1.000
_cell.length_c   1.000
_cell.angle_alpha   90.00
_cell.angle_beta   90.00
_cell.angle_gamma   90.00
#
_symmetry.space_group_name_H-M   'P 1'
#
loop_
_entity.id
_entity.type
_entity.pdbx_description
1 polymer ?
#
loop_
_entity_poly.entity_id
_entity_poly.type
_entity_poly.pdbx_seq_one_letter_code
_entity_poly.pdbx_strand_id
1 'polypeptide(L)'
;MIIARRKGEQWFLGGITNEQERRVKVPLDFLGPRSFVATSYADTPETDMDENPTAIAIEKREVNSRQSLEFTMKPGGGFAVQFTP
;
A
#
# COMPACT_ATOMS: atom_id res chain seq x y z
N MET A 1 0.50 5.78 -10.32
CA MET A 1 1.23 4.55 -10.74
C MET A 1 1.27 3.57 -9.57
N ILE A 2 1.20 2.26 -9.82
CA ILE A 2 1.37 1.22 -8.78
C ILE A 2 2.42 0.23 -9.27
N ILE A 3 3.35 -0.17 -8.40
CA ILE A 3 4.43 -1.11 -8.72
C ILE A 3 4.69 -2.06 -7.56
N ALA A 4 4.88 -3.34 -7.88
CA ALA A 4 5.39 -4.35 -6.96
C ALA A 4 6.80 -4.76 -7.38
N ARG A 5 7.72 -4.88 -6.41
CA ARG A 5 9.09 -5.36 -6.61
C ARG A 5 9.46 -6.36 -5.53
N ARG A 6 10.28 -7.34 -5.90
CA ARG A 6 10.79 -8.38 -5.00
C ARG A 6 12.27 -8.18 -4.74
N LYS A 7 12.70 -8.41 -3.48
CA LYS A 7 14.10 -8.53 -3.09
C LYS A 7 14.26 -9.71 -2.14
N GLY A 8 14.92 -10.76 -2.61
CA GLY A 8 15.00 -12.02 -1.86
C GLY A 8 13.61 -12.63 -1.66
N GLU A 9 13.23 -12.89 -0.40
CA GLU A 9 11.89 -13.36 -0.06
C GLU A 9 10.89 -12.25 0.22
N GLN A 10 11.33 -10.99 0.32
CA GLN A 10 10.46 -9.86 0.63
C GLN A 10 9.87 -9.23 -0.64
N TRP A 11 8.66 -8.71 -0.51
CA TRP A 11 8.02 -7.89 -1.53
C TRP A 11 7.80 -6.47 -1.03
N PHE A 12 7.83 -5.53 -1.98
CA PHE A 12 7.56 -4.12 -1.76
C PHE A 12 6.55 -3.67 -2.80
N LEU A 13 5.46 -3.06 -2.35
CA LEU A 13 4.42 -2.49 -3.20
C LEU A 13 4.37 -0.99 -2.90
N GLY A 14 4.32 -0.18 -3.95
CA GLY A 14 4.20 1.27 -3.81
C GLY A 14 3.21 1.82 -4.82
N GLY A 15 2.44 2.81 -4.41
CA GLY A 15 1.52 3.55 -5.24
C GLY A 15 1.62 5.05 -4.98
N ILE A 16 1.56 5.83 -6.06
CA ILE A 16 1.45 7.29 -6.01
C ILE A 16 0.33 7.75 -6.93
N THR A 17 -0.34 8.84 -6.56
CA THR A 17 -1.36 9.50 -7.39
C THR A 17 -0.92 10.91 -7.80
N ASN A 18 -1.71 11.55 -8.65
CA ASN A 18 -1.56 12.95 -9.02
C ASN A 18 -2.50 13.83 -8.17
N GLU A 19 -2.90 15.01 -8.64
CA GLU A 19 -3.74 15.98 -7.91
C GLU A 19 -5.18 15.50 -7.69
N GLN A 20 -5.53 14.29 -8.11
CA GLN A 20 -6.85 13.69 -7.94
C GLN A 20 -6.81 12.53 -6.95
N GLU A 21 -7.78 12.52 -6.04
CA GLU A 21 -8.00 11.36 -5.15
C GLU A 21 -8.26 10.12 -6.00
N ARG A 22 -7.64 9.00 -5.62
CA ARG A 22 -7.84 7.72 -6.30
C ARG A 22 -7.96 6.59 -5.32
N ARG A 23 -9.03 5.81 -5.48
CA ARG A 23 -9.21 4.52 -4.79
C ARG A 23 -8.68 3.41 -5.66
N VAL A 24 -7.87 2.54 -5.06
CA VAL A 24 -7.24 1.43 -5.78
C VAL A 24 -7.40 0.14 -5.00
N LYS A 25 -7.67 -0.93 -5.75
CA LYS A 25 -7.71 -2.30 -5.24
C LYS A 25 -6.57 -3.08 -5.87
N VAL A 26 -5.63 -3.53 -5.05
CA VAL A 26 -4.43 -4.24 -5.50
C VAL A 26 -4.57 -5.72 -5.17
N PRO A 27 -4.74 -6.61 -6.17
CA PRO A 27 -4.68 -8.05 -5.94
C PRO A 27 -3.25 -8.46 -5.52
N LEU A 28 -3.14 -9.42 -4.60
CA LEU A 28 -1.86 -9.89 -4.07
C LEU A 28 -1.38 -11.22 -4.69
N ASP A 29 -1.91 -11.59 -5.85
CA ASP A 29 -1.62 -12.84 -6.56
C ASP A 29 -0.11 -13.07 -6.82
N PHE A 30 0.66 -11.98 -6.94
CA PHE A 30 2.12 -12.01 -7.07
C PHE A 30 2.88 -12.59 -5.86
N LEU A 31 2.26 -12.68 -4.67
CA LEU A 31 2.92 -13.20 -3.46
C LEU A 31 3.16 -14.72 -3.50
N GLY A 32 2.49 -15.45 -4.40
CA GLY A 32 2.56 -16.91 -4.44
C GLY A 32 1.85 -17.59 -3.25
N PRO A 33 2.07 -18.88 -3.00
CA PRO A 33 1.23 -19.67 -2.09
C PRO A 33 1.47 -19.43 -0.59
N ARG A 34 2.50 -18.66 -0.21
CA ARG A 34 2.88 -18.43 1.20
C ARG A 34 2.07 -17.27 1.82
N SER A 35 1.87 -17.31 3.14
CA SER A 35 1.44 -16.14 3.92
C SER A 35 2.58 -15.12 4.07
N PHE A 36 2.22 -13.85 4.23
CA PHE A 36 3.14 -12.75 4.49
C PHE A 36 2.55 -11.83 5.55
N VAL A 37 3.39 -11.20 6.36
CA VAL A 37 3.01 -10.01 7.13
C VAL A 37 3.16 -8.78 6.24
N ALA A 38 2.03 -8.16 5.89
CA ALA A 38 1.98 -6.88 5.21
C ALA A 38 2.04 -5.75 6.24
N THR A 39 3.06 -4.90 6.15
CA THR A 39 3.14 -3.62 6.85
C THR A 39 2.86 -2.50 5.84
N SER A 40 1.71 -1.85 5.95
CA SER A 40 1.32 -0.75 5.06
C SER A 40 1.50 0.61 5.72
N TYR A 41 1.89 1.58 4.90
CA TYR A 41 2.00 3.00 5.20
C TYR A 41 1.13 3.69 4.15
N ALA A 42 0.01 4.29 4.56
CA ALA A 42 -0.96 4.84 3.60
C ALA A 42 -1.58 6.13 4.13
N ASP A 43 -2.12 6.93 3.20
CA ASP A 43 -2.92 8.09 3.54
C ASP A 43 -4.14 7.71 4.40
N THR A 44 -4.50 8.61 5.30
CA THR A 44 -5.69 8.55 6.16
C THR A 44 -6.77 9.50 5.61
N PRO A 45 -7.99 9.49 6.18
CA PRO A 45 -9.00 10.50 5.86
C PRO A 45 -8.54 11.95 6.12
N GLU A 46 -7.59 12.16 7.03
CA GLU A 46 -7.06 13.46 7.45
C GLU A 46 -5.79 13.88 6.70
N THR A 47 -5.24 13.02 5.84
CA THR A 47 -4.06 13.36 5.05
C THR A 47 -4.39 14.42 4.02
N ASP A 48 -3.59 15.47 4.02
CA ASP A 48 -3.64 16.56 3.06
C ASP A 48 -2.21 17.04 2.79
N MET A 49 -1.84 17.25 1.54
CA MET A 49 -0.46 17.59 1.17
C MET A 49 -0.03 18.97 1.69
N ASP A 50 -0.97 19.90 1.82
CA ASP A 50 -0.73 21.28 2.22
C ASP A 50 -0.96 21.48 3.72
N GLU A 51 -2.03 20.88 4.26
CA GLU A 51 -2.45 21.11 5.66
C GLU A 51 -1.90 20.06 6.64
N ASN A 52 -1.79 18.79 6.23
CA ASN A 52 -1.40 17.69 7.13
C ASN A 52 -0.65 16.55 6.41
N PRO A 53 0.56 16.81 5.88
CA PRO A 53 1.27 15.86 5.04
C PRO A 53 1.82 14.65 5.81
N THR A 54 1.81 14.70 7.14
CA THR A 54 2.36 13.66 8.02
C THR A 54 1.30 12.70 8.57
N ALA A 55 0.02 12.96 8.34
CA ALA A 55 -1.02 12.01 8.71
C ALA A 55 -0.87 10.74 7.88
N ILE A 56 -0.43 9.66 8.51
CA ILE A 56 -0.27 8.35 7.86
C ILE A 56 -0.83 7.25 8.77
N ALA A 57 -1.48 6.27 8.17
CA ALA A 57 -1.85 5.03 8.84
C ALA A 57 -0.74 4.00 8.66
N ILE A 58 -0.29 3.41 9.76
CA ILE A 58 0.64 2.29 9.75
C ILE A 58 -0.11 1.07 10.27
N GLU A 59 -0.33 0.09 9.40
CA GLU A 59 -1.06 -1.13 9.75
C GLU A 59 -0.22 -2.37 9.46
N LYS A 60 -0.39 -3.39 10.30
CA LYS A 60 0.22 -4.71 10.12
C LYS A 60 -0.86 -5.76 10.10
N ARG A 61 -0.85 -6.61 9.07
CA ARG A 61 -1.78 -7.74 8.98
C ARG A 61 -1.18 -8.91 8.20
N GLU A 62 -1.61 -10.12 8.55
CA GLU A 62 -1.27 -11.31 7.76
C GLU A 62 -2.10 -11.33 6.47
N VAL A 63 -1.45 -11.64 5.36
CA VAL A 63 -2.07 -11.74 4.03
C VAL A 63 -1.56 -12.93 3.24
N ASN A 64 -2.31 -13.34 2.22
CA ASN A 64 -1.89 -14.33 1.22
C ASN A 64 -2.30 -13.90 -0.20
N SER A 65 -1.89 -14.68 -1.20
CA SER A 65 -2.12 -14.38 -2.63
C SER A 65 -3.57 -14.38 -3.09
N ARG A 66 -4.51 -14.85 -2.27
CA ARG A 66 -5.95 -14.85 -2.60
C ARG A 66 -6.64 -13.56 -2.17
N GLN A 67 -5.94 -12.67 -1.47
CA GLN A 67 -6.49 -11.44 -0.93
C GLN A 67 -6.13 -10.22 -1.79
N SER A 68 -6.77 -9.11 -1.48
CA SER A 68 -6.48 -7.80 -2.05
C SER A 68 -6.31 -6.75 -0.95
N LEU A 69 -5.50 -5.74 -1.21
CA LEU A 69 -5.43 -4.53 -0.40
C LEU A 69 -6.20 -3.41 -1.09
N GLU A 70 -6.88 -2.57 -0.32
CA GLU A 70 -7.60 -1.40 -0.81
C GLU A 70 -6.99 -0.16 -0.17
N PHE A 71 -6.72 0.85 -0.98
CA PHE A 71 -6.13 2.11 -0.54
C PHE A 71 -6.90 3.28 -1.14
N THR A 72 -7.13 4.31 -0.34
CA THR A 72 -7.56 5.64 -0.83
C THR A 72 -6.34 6.54 -0.81
N MET A 73 -5.85 6.93 -1.99
CA MET A 73 -4.75 7.87 -2.12
C MET A 73 -5.32 9.28 -2.23
N LYS A 74 -4.92 10.15 -1.31
CA LYS A 74 -5.28 11.57 -1.33
C LYS A 74 -4.57 12.30 -2.47
N PRO A 75 -5.05 13.48 -2.91
CA PRO A 75 -4.34 14.29 -3.90
C PRO A 75 -2.85 14.44 -3.56
N GLY A 76 -1.96 14.10 -4.50
CA GLY A 76 -0.50 14.13 -4.31
C GLY A 76 0.05 13.03 -3.38
N GLY A 77 -0.81 12.19 -2.80
CA GLY A 77 -0.48 11.16 -1.83
C GLY A 77 -0.18 9.79 -2.45
N GLY A 78 -0.30 8.76 -1.62
CA GLY A 78 0.07 7.40 -2.00
C GLY A 78 0.06 6.39 -0.88
N PHE A 79 0.75 5.28 -1.11
CA PHE A 79 0.96 4.24 -0.12
C PHE A 79 2.24 3.44 -0.42
N ALA A 80 2.78 2.82 0.61
CA ALA A 80 3.85 1.83 0.53
C ALA A 80 3.49 0.62 1.39
N VAL A 81 3.86 -0.58 0.94
CA VAL A 81 3.64 -1.82 1.68
C VAL A 81 4.89 -2.67 1.60
N GLN A 82 5.36 -3.14 2.74
CA GLN A 82 6.37 -4.18 2.83
C GLN A 82 5.71 -5.50 3.21
N PHE A 83 5.99 -6.55 2.45
CA PHE A 83 5.57 -7.91 2.77
C PHE A 83 6.79 -8.72 3.20
N THR A 84 6.73 -9.24 4.41
CA THR A 84 7.75 -10.13 4.96
C THR A 84 7.16 -11.52 5.14
N PRO A 85 7.85 -12.60 4.74
CA PRO A 85 7.42 -13.97 5.00
C PRO A 85 7.12 -14.24 6.47
#